data_AF-A0A2X2BP01-F1
#
_entry.id   AF-A0A2X2BP01-F1
#
_cell.length_a   1.000
_cell.length_b   1.000
_cell.length_c   1.000
_cell.angle_alpha   90.00
_cell.angle_beta   90.00
_cell.angle_gamma   90.00
#
_symmetry.space_group_name_H-M   'P 1'
#
loop_
_entity.id
_entity.type
_entity.pdbx_description
1 polymer ?
#
loop_
_entity_poly.entity_id
_entity_poly.type
_entity_poly.pdbx_seq_one_letter_code
_entity_poly.pdbx_strand_id
1 'polypeptide(L)'
;MTLPSISLPTRIDQARLKWTSLQQQHLYFAPVRHHSPACAYAVLSLIDSVKPDYILIEGPDTFNSLIPSLTDKDTLPPIAIMGQAEYCHHDSGLEEREKSLHSAYFPFCEYSPEWQALRGGLRINATTRFIDLPWAAQVNNEEYSDLQSRSLQKERYLAHSQFIAQLAKQCHCRDHDDVWEHLFELRSIEALADWQTLFNDIFIWCALARLDYEPEVLASEGSSQREAHMLTHIKTIKQHEPNAKILIVTGGAHTLALIEGLASSQPHSFAISSSEQKHFTKMQKMGEKEQAWLIRYSFDRLDALNGYASGMPSPAFYQQAWQSLMQQHHDKLENNEAAKQPTQVYRNKMGIAFLSSVAQTIREQQFDNPPSYLTVKLAAEQSLRLALLREHTGMGRYDLLDGLQSAFIKGSLDDSQNELWDEIKTCFSGYLLGQIPLGTATPPFVNETYERAKAFRFKLDDTLAKTTKCDVYRNPQHRLRSRFFTFIGIFRNPFCPPCQWT
;
A
#
# COMPACT_ATOMS: atom_id res chain seq x y z
N MET A 1 19.02 14.36 12.08
CA MET A 1 17.95 15.23 12.63
C MET A 1 16.79 14.35 13.03
N THR A 2 16.15 14.61 14.17
CA THR A 2 14.91 13.90 14.55
C THR A 2 13.73 14.83 14.30
N LEU A 3 12.62 14.36 13.71
CA LEU A 3 11.42 15.18 13.45
C LEU A 3 10.98 16.10 14.63
N PRO A 4 11.12 15.69 15.91
CA PRO A 4 10.81 16.55 17.07
C PRO A 4 11.68 17.81 17.22
N SER A 5 12.84 17.92 16.54
CA SER A 5 13.71 19.11 16.62
C SER A 5 13.32 20.21 15.65
N ILE A 6 12.31 19.98 14.80
CA ILE A 6 11.80 20.96 13.85
C ILE A 6 10.82 21.88 14.58
N SER A 7 11.01 23.21 14.46
CA SER A 7 10.00 24.16 14.93
C SER A 7 8.73 23.96 14.12
N LEU A 8 7.67 23.48 14.77
CA LEU A 8 6.43 23.16 14.08
C LEU A 8 5.61 24.43 13.84
N PRO A 9 4.86 24.51 12.72
CA PRO A 9 3.83 25.53 12.54
C PRO A 9 2.79 25.47 13.66
N THR A 10 2.28 26.62 14.10
CA THR A 10 1.28 26.75 15.17
C THR A 10 0.07 25.82 14.98
N ARG A 11 -0.38 25.62 13.73
CA ARG A 11 -1.50 24.74 13.39
C ARG A 11 -1.22 23.27 13.78
N ILE A 12 0.00 22.79 13.53
CA ILE A 12 0.40 21.42 13.89
C ILE A 12 0.54 21.29 15.40
N ASP A 13 1.14 22.25 16.09
CA ASP A 13 1.23 22.23 17.56
C ASP A 13 -0.15 22.19 18.21
N GLN A 14 -1.10 23.00 17.73
CA GLN A 14 -2.49 22.96 18.19
C GLN A 14 -3.15 21.61 17.90
N ALA A 15 -2.91 21.02 16.73
CA ALA A 15 -3.43 19.70 16.39
C ALA A 15 -2.86 18.60 17.32
N ARG A 16 -1.59 18.68 17.73
CA ARG A 16 -0.99 17.73 18.70
C ARG A 16 -1.60 17.84 20.10
N LEU A 17 -1.92 19.06 20.54
CA LEU A 17 -2.67 19.26 21.79
C LEU A 17 -4.08 18.66 21.70
N LYS A 18 -4.76 18.87 20.58
CA LYS A 18 -6.08 18.27 20.29
C LYS A 18 -6.02 16.75 20.23
N TRP A 19 -5.01 16.17 19.58
CA TRP A 19 -4.75 14.73 19.56
C TRP A 19 -4.73 14.15 20.97
N THR A 20 -3.95 14.77 21.87
CA THR A 20 -3.82 14.30 23.26
C THR A 20 -5.17 14.31 23.98
N SER A 21 -5.99 15.35 23.77
CA SER A 21 -7.35 15.42 24.32
C SER A 21 -8.28 14.37 23.75
N LEU A 22 -8.22 14.10 22.44
CA LEU A 22 -9.03 13.07 21.78
C LEU A 22 -8.65 11.66 22.27
N GLN A 23 -7.37 11.41 22.53
CA GLN A 23 -6.91 10.14 23.11
C GLN A 23 -7.43 9.91 24.52
N GLN A 24 -7.53 10.97 25.35
CA GLN A 24 -8.20 10.90 26.66
C GLN A 24 -9.70 10.58 26.53
N GLN A 25 -10.30 10.91 25.39
CA GLN A 25 -11.67 10.54 25.02
C GLN A 25 -11.74 9.19 24.29
N HIS A 26 -10.71 8.34 24.39
CA HIS A 26 -10.66 7.01 23.77
C HIS A 26 -10.70 6.99 22.24
N LEU A 27 -10.23 8.05 21.59
CA LEU A 27 -10.00 8.11 20.15
C LEU A 27 -8.49 8.00 19.87
N TYR A 28 -8.08 6.91 19.25
CA TYR A 28 -6.68 6.60 18.95
C TYR A 28 -6.47 6.67 17.44
N PHE A 29 -5.41 7.34 17.00
CA PHE A 29 -5.13 7.52 15.57
C PHE A 29 -3.84 6.78 15.19
N ALA A 30 -3.91 6.06 14.09
CA ALA A 30 -2.80 5.44 13.37
C ALA A 30 -2.72 6.08 11.97
N PRO A 31 -2.05 7.24 11.82
CA PRO A 31 -1.62 7.76 10.54
C PRO A 31 -0.61 6.78 9.95
N VAL A 32 -0.93 6.22 8.79
CA VAL A 32 -0.10 5.20 8.16
C VAL A 32 0.39 5.66 6.80
N ARG A 33 1.50 5.07 6.37
CA ARG A 33 1.86 4.94 4.98
C ARG A 33 1.41 3.57 4.50
N HIS A 34 0.81 3.48 3.32
CA HIS A 34 0.27 2.22 2.83
C HIS A 34 1.42 1.26 2.54
N HIS A 35 1.23 -0.02 2.87
CA HIS A 35 2.24 -1.07 2.68
C HIS A 35 3.57 -0.84 3.45
N SER A 36 3.54 -0.12 4.58
CA SER A 36 4.69 0.06 5.46
C SER A 36 4.78 -1.03 6.55
N PRO A 37 5.84 -1.87 6.59
CA PRO A 37 6.07 -2.79 7.70
C PRO A 37 6.15 -2.12 9.07
N ALA A 38 6.78 -0.94 9.17
CA ALA A 38 6.83 -0.17 10.41
C ALA A 38 5.44 0.24 10.89
N CYS A 39 4.61 0.81 10.01
CA CYS A 39 3.22 1.17 10.35
C CYS A 39 2.41 -0.08 10.73
N ALA A 40 2.58 -1.19 10.02
CA ALA A 40 1.85 -2.43 10.28
C ALA A 40 2.20 -3.00 11.67
N TYR A 41 3.48 -2.99 12.04
CA TYR A 41 3.94 -3.42 13.35
C TYR A 41 3.41 -2.51 14.47
N ALA A 42 3.41 -1.20 14.25
CA ALA A 42 2.89 -0.24 15.22
C ALA A 42 1.37 -0.32 15.37
N VAL A 43 0.62 -0.60 14.30
CA VAL A 43 -0.82 -0.88 14.37
C VAL A 43 -1.07 -2.11 15.25
N LEU A 44 -0.32 -3.20 15.08
CA LEU A 44 -0.44 -4.38 15.94
C LEU A 44 -0.14 -4.04 17.40
N SER A 45 0.94 -3.29 17.65
CA SER A 45 1.34 -2.85 19.00
C SER A 45 0.28 -1.96 19.67
N LEU A 46 -0.37 -1.08 18.89
CA LEU A 46 -1.49 -0.26 19.35
C LEU A 46 -2.69 -1.13 19.69
N ILE A 47 -3.08 -2.05 18.81
CA ILE A 47 -4.21 -2.97 19.04
C ILE A 47 -3.98 -3.81 20.30
N ASP A 48 -2.78 -4.34 20.50
CA ASP A 48 -2.45 -5.18 21.66
C ASP A 48 -2.47 -4.40 22.98
N SER A 49 -2.02 -3.15 22.96
CA SER A 49 -1.97 -2.30 24.15
C SER A 49 -3.32 -1.67 24.50
N VAL A 50 -4.07 -1.18 23.52
CA VAL A 50 -5.34 -0.45 23.73
C VAL A 50 -6.53 -1.40 23.80
N LYS A 51 -6.52 -2.48 23.00
CA LYS A 51 -7.65 -3.37 22.75
C LYS A 51 -8.92 -2.58 22.39
N PRO A 52 -8.95 -1.94 21.21
CA PRO A 52 -10.08 -1.11 20.80
C PRO A 52 -11.35 -1.94 20.59
N ASP A 53 -12.51 -1.31 20.82
CA ASP A 53 -13.83 -1.90 20.55
C ASP A 53 -14.19 -1.75 19.05
N TYR A 54 -13.71 -0.66 18.42
CA TYR A 54 -13.87 -0.38 17.00
C TYR A 54 -12.53 -0.10 16.32
N ILE A 55 -12.35 -0.65 15.13
CA ILE A 55 -11.22 -0.33 14.25
C ILE A 55 -11.77 0.21 12.93
N LEU A 56 -11.55 1.49 12.70
CA LEU A 56 -12.04 2.22 11.54
C LEU A 56 -10.90 2.41 10.55
N ILE A 57 -11.06 1.92 9.34
CA ILE A 57 -10.00 1.83 8.33
C ILE A 57 -10.36 2.72 7.15
N GLU A 58 -9.39 3.46 6.64
CA GLU A 58 -9.53 4.16 5.37
C GLU A 58 -9.82 3.16 4.25
N GLY A 59 -10.94 3.36 3.57
CA GLY A 59 -11.43 2.53 2.47
C GLY A 59 -12.92 2.82 2.29
N PRO A 60 -13.44 2.80 1.05
CA PRO A 60 -14.86 3.03 0.79
C PRO A 60 -15.77 2.18 1.68
N ASP A 61 -16.75 2.81 2.33
CA ASP A 61 -17.65 2.09 3.25
C ASP A 61 -18.55 1.06 2.54
N THR A 62 -18.71 1.16 1.22
CA THR A 62 -19.28 0.14 0.33
C THR A 62 -18.53 -1.20 0.40
N PHE A 63 -17.25 -1.17 0.73
CA PHE A 63 -16.41 -2.37 0.84
C PHE A 63 -16.63 -3.15 2.14
N ASN A 64 -17.41 -2.62 3.10
CA ASN A 64 -17.69 -3.30 4.37
C ASN A 64 -18.29 -4.71 4.18
N SER A 65 -19.06 -4.92 3.10
CA SER A 65 -19.63 -6.23 2.75
C SER A 65 -18.57 -7.31 2.45
N LEU A 66 -17.34 -6.91 2.11
CA LEU A 66 -16.24 -7.81 1.77
C LEU A 66 -15.36 -8.17 2.98
N ILE A 67 -15.56 -7.54 4.15
CA ILE A 67 -14.78 -7.82 5.37
C ILE A 67 -14.78 -9.31 5.76
N PRO A 68 -15.91 -10.07 5.68
CA PRO A 68 -15.88 -11.50 5.96
C PRO A 68 -14.94 -12.27 5.02
N SER A 69 -14.91 -11.93 3.73
CA SER A 69 -14.00 -12.54 2.76
C SER A 69 -12.55 -12.12 3.00
N LEU A 70 -12.29 -10.86 3.38
CA LEU A 70 -10.95 -10.38 3.70
C LEU A 70 -10.38 -11.05 4.96
N THR A 71 -11.24 -11.37 5.93
CA THR A 71 -10.82 -11.97 7.20
C THR A 71 -10.87 -13.50 7.20
N ASP A 72 -11.29 -14.12 6.09
CA ASP A 72 -11.21 -15.56 5.87
C ASP A 72 -9.76 -16.05 6.03
N LYS A 73 -9.59 -17.29 6.51
CA LYS A 73 -8.29 -17.92 6.73
C LYS A 73 -7.58 -18.30 5.43
N ASP A 74 -8.33 -18.55 4.36
CA ASP A 74 -7.83 -18.95 3.05
C ASP A 74 -7.51 -17.73 2.16
N THR A 75 -7.80 -16.52 2.64
CA THR A 75 -7.40 -15.25 2.00
C THR A 75 -5.96 -14.91 2.38
N LEU A 76 -5.04 -15.05 1.41
CA LEU A 76 -3.62 -14.77 1.59
C LEU A 76 -3.19 -13.63 0.67
N PRO A 77 -2.72 -12.48 1.20
CA PRO A 77 -2.23 -11.39 0.37
C PRO A 77 -0.96 -11.80 -0.42
N PRO A 78 -0.64 -11.14 -1.55
CA PRO A 78 -1.26 -9.89 -2.03
C PRO A 78 -2.63 -10.07 -2.69
N ILE A 79 -3.60 -9.28 -2.25
CA ILE A 79 -4.99 -9.26 -2.77
C ILE A 79 -5.42 -7.81 -2.96
N ALA A 80 -6.53 -7.57 -3.65
CA ALA A 80 -7.10 -6.24 -3.75
C ALA A 80 -8.63 -6.30 -3.77
N ILE A 81 -9.26 -5.23 -3.28
CA ILE A 81 -10.66 -4.96 -3.59
C ILE A 81 -10.68 -4.16 -4.89
N MET A 82 -11.39 -4.66 -5.90
CA MET A 82 -11.65 -3.93 -7.12
C MET A 82 -13.05 -3.32 -7.03
N GLY A 83 -13.12 -2.00 -6.90
CA GLY A 83 -14.35 -1.22 -6.99
C GLY A 83 -14.59 -0.79 -8.43
N GLN A 84 -15.83 -0.89 -8.90
CA GLN A 84 -16.26 -0.46 -10.22
C GLN A 84 -17.52 0.39 -10.09
N ALA A 85 -17.52 1.54 -10.77
CA ALA A 85 -18.65 2.46 -10.79
C ALA A 85 -19.03 2.78 -12.23
N GLU A 86 -20.34 2.83 -12.49
CA GLU A 86 -20.90 3.38 -13.73
C GLU A 86 -20.92 4.91 -13.67
N TYR A 87 -20.44 5.52 -14.74
CA TYR A 87 -20.42 6.96 -14.91
C TYR A 87 -21.22 7.36 -16.14
N CYS A 88 -22.01 8.44 -16.01
CA CYS A 88 -22.78 9.01 -17.11
C CYS A 88 -22.13 10.35 -17.51
N HIS A 89 -21.62 10.44 -18.73
CA HIS A 89 -21.14 11.72 -19.26
C HIS A 89 -22.34 12.67 -19.47
N HIS A 90 -22.26 13.86 -18.88
CA HIS A 90 -23.32 14.87 -18.98
C HIS A 90 -23.11 15.86 -20.14
N ASP A 91 -21.99 15.77 -20.87
CA ASP A 91 -21.52 16.84 -21.77
C ASP A 91 -21.32 16.44 -23.24
N SER A 92 -22.19 15.59 -23.77
CA SER A 92 -22.33 15.46 -25.23
C SER A 92 -23.75 15.84 -25.58
N GLY A 93 -23.94 16.85 -26.44
CA GLY A 93 -25.24 17.20 -27.05
C GLY A 93 -25.82 16.10 -27.96
N LEU A 94 -25.52 14.85 -27.67
CA LEU A 94 -26.04 13.62 -28.24
C LEU A 94 -27.15 13.10 -27.31
N GLU A 95 -28.25 12.63 -27.88
CA GLU A 95 -29.41 12.11 -27.13
C GLU A 95 -29.10 10.83 -26.34
N GLU A 96 -27.97 10.17 -26.62
CA GLU A 96 -27.51 8.98 -25.90
C GLU A 96 -26.46 9.34 -24.83
N ARG A 97 -26.78 9.02 -23.57
CA ARG A 97 -25.83 9.10 -22.45
C ARG A 97 -24.80 8.00 -22.62
N GLU A 98 -23.57 8.35 -23.02
CA GLU A 98 -22.48 7.39 -23.04
C GLU A 98 -22.13 7.01 -21.58
N LYS A 99 -22.30 5.72 -21.27
CA LYS A 99 -21.94 5.15 -19.97
C LYS A 99 -20.53 4.62 -20.04
N SER A 100 -19.67 5.08 -19.14
CA SER A 100 -18.31 4.56 -18.98
C SER A 100 -18.16 3.84 -17.64
N LEU A 101 -17.39 2.76 -17.61
CA LEU A 101 -17.07 2.02 -16.40
C LEU A 101 -15.69 2.45 -15.88
N HIS A 102 -15.63 2.88 -14.63
CA HIS A 102 -14.39 3.26 -13.97
C HIS A 102 -14.04 2.28 -12.87
N SER A 103 -12.83 1.73 -12.93
CA SER A 103 -12.34 0.76 -11.96
C SER A 103 -11.24 1.35 -11.09
N ALA A 104 -11.32 1.08 -9.78
CA ALA A 104 -10.28 1.39 -8.83
C ALA A 104 -9.97 0.18 -7.96
N TYR A 105 -8.80 0.20 -7.37
CA TYR A 105 -8.23 -0.94 -6.68
C TYR A 105 -7.72 -0.50 -5.30
N PHE A 106 -8.02 -1.29 -4.27
CA PHE A 106 -7.56 -1.11 -2.90
C PHE A 106 -6.74 -2.35 -2.51
N PRO A 107 -5.41 -2.34 -2.76
CA PRO A 107 -4.57 -3.51 -2.54
C PRO A 107 -4.21 -3.72 -1.06
N PHE A 108 -3.86 -4.95 -0.74
CA PHE A 108 -3.30 -5.36 0.54
C PHE A 108 -2.11 -6.29 0.31
N CYS A 109 -1.05 -6.10 1.07
CA CYS A 109 0.01 -7.08 1.29
C CYS A 109 -0.02 -7.54 2.76
N GLU A 110 0.78 -8.54 3.12
CA GLU A 110 0.84 -9.03 4.50
C GLU A 110 1.23 -7.92 5.49
N TYR A 111 2.10 -7.02 5.07
CA TYR A 111 2.57 -5.87 5.85
C TYR A 111 1.81 -4.57 5.54
N SER A 112 0.59 -4.66 5.00
CA SER A 112 -0.32 -3.51 4.94
C SER A 112 -0.84 -3.21 6.36
N PRO A 113 -0.73 -1.95 6.85
CA PRO A 113 -1.28 -1.57 8.15
C PRO A 113 -2.80 -1.80 8.24
N GLU A 114 -3.53 -1.60 7.15
CA GLU A 114 -4.97 -1.85 7.03
C GLU A 114 -5.29 -3.35 7.09
N TRP A 115 -4.44 -4.19 6.50
CA TRP A 115 -4.55 -5.64 6.58
C TRP A 115 -4.33 -6.11 8.03
N GLN A 116 -3.29 -5.60 8.68
CA GLN A 116 -3.05 -5.90 10.09
C GLN A 116 -4.13 -5.36 11.03
N ALA A 117 -4.76 -4.24 10.68
CA ALA A 117 -5.93 -3.71 11.39
C ALA A 117 -7.14 -4.65 11.27
N LEU A 118 -7.42 -5.19 10.08
CA LEU A 118 -8.48 -6.20 9.85
C LEU A 118 -8.22 -7.48 10.65
N ARG A 119 -7.01 -8.05 10.52
CA ARG A 119 -6.63 -9.31 11.20
C ARG A 119 -6.56 -9.14 12.71
N GLY A 120 -6.01 -8.02 13.17
CA GLY A 120 -5.94 -7.64 14.58
C GLY A 120 -7.31 -7.43 15.19
N GLY A 121 -8.22 -6.76 14.48
CA GLY A 121 -9.62 -6.57 14.90
C GLY A 121 -10.36 -7.88 15.09
N LEU A 122 -10.28 -8.79 14.11
CA LEU A 122 -10.84 -10.14 14.23
C LEU A 122 -10.27 -10.87 15.47
N ARG A 123 -8.96 -10.81 15.68
CA ARG A 123 -8.28 -11.50 16.79
C ARG A 123 -8.78 -11.05 18.18
N ILE A 124 -9.11 -9.76 18.34
CA ILE A 124 -9.60 -9.21 19.62
C ILE A 124 -11.12 -9.06 19.68
N ASN A 125 -11.86 -9.53 18.66
CA ASN A 125 -13.30 -9.34 18.50
C ASN A 125 -13.74 -7.87 18.45
N ALA A 126 -12.91 -6.98 17.88
CA ALA A 126 -13.30 -5.59 17.63
C ALA A 126 -14.18 -5.50 16.37
N THR A 127 -15.07 -4.52 16.32
CA THR A 127 -15.86 -4.22 15.12
C THR A 127 -15.01 -3.43 14.14
N THR A 128 -14.60 -4.07 13.04
CA THR A 128 -13.85 -3.41 11.97
C THR A 128 -14.77 -2.82 10.91
N ARG A 129 -14.51 -1.58 10.46
CA ARG A 129 -15.27 -0.92 9.39
C ARG A 129 -14.39 -0.07 8.49
N PHE A 130 -14.65 -0.12 7.20
CA PHE A 130 -14.27 0.91 6.24
C PHE A 130 -15.16 2.15 6.42
N ILE A 131 -14.55 3.34 6.46
CA ILE A 131 -15.23 4.61 6.80
C ILE A 131 -15.07 5.73 5.76
N ASP A 132 -14.38 5.46 4.66
CA ASP A 132 -14.17 6.45 3.61
C ASP A 132 -15.37 6.48 2.64
N LEU A 133 -15.40 7.53 1.82
CA LEU A 133 -16.43 7.80 0.85
C LEU A 133 -16.53 6.68 -0.21
N PRO A 134 -17.73 6.28 -0.67
CA PRO A 134 -17.90 5.33 -1.77
C PRO A 134 -17.07 5.70 -3.01
N TRP A 135 -16.46 4.72 -3.67
CA TRP A 135 -15.68 4.97 -4.90
C TRP A 135 -16.51 5.68 -5.96
N ALA A 136 -17.77 5.28 -6.15
CA ALA A 136 -18.67 5.93 -7.10
C ALA A 136 -18.83 7.44 -6.85
N ALA A 137 -18.67 7.89 -5.60
CA ALA A 137 -18.80 9.28 -5.20
C ALA A 137 -17.45 10.02 -5.08
N GLN A 138 -16.32 9.32 -5.22
CA GLN A 138 -14.97 9.92 -5.34
C GLN A 138 -14.64 10.34 -6.79
N VAL A 139 -15.38 9.84 -7.78
CA VAL A 139 -15.22 10.19 -9.20
C VAL A 139 -15.93 11.53 -9.50
N ASN A 140 -15.20 12.66 -9.46
CA ASN A 140 -15.71 13.96 -9.92
C ASN A 140 -15.67 14.12 -11.45
N ASN A 141 -16.64 14.84 -12.01
CA ASN A 141 -16.69 15.18 -13.44
C ASN A 141 -15.51 16.09 -13.84
N GLU A 142 -14.96 15.88 -15.05
CA GLU A 142 -14.28 16.85 -15.94
C GLU A 142 -12.75 16.81 -16.18
N GLU A 143 -11.90 16.12 -15.41
CA GLU A 143 -10.44 16.08 -15.74
C GLU A 143 -9.78 14.70 -15.62
N TYR A 144 -10.38 13.66 -16.20
CA TYR A 144 -9.90 12.28 -16.04
C TYR A 144 -9.57 11.55 -17.35
N SER A 145 -8.74 12.17 -18.22
CA SER A 145 -7.89 11.42 -19.15
C SER A 145 -6.55 11.16 -18.43
N ASP A 146 -6.10 9.95 -18.11
CA ASP A 146 -5.54 9.02 -19.09
C ASP A 146 -5.34 7.59 -18.54
N LEU A 147 -5.99 7.21 -17.43
CA LEU A 147 -5.78 5.89 -16.80
C LEU A 147 -7.11 5.26 -16.39
N GLN A 148 -7.52 4.22 -17.14
CA GLN A 148 -8.71 3.39 -16.91
C GLN A 148 -8.67 2.55 -15.62
N SER A 149 -7.57 2.62 -14.85
CA SER A 149 -7.33 1.88 -13.60
C SER A 149 -6.55 2.73 -12.61
N ARG A 150 -7.02 2.85 -11.35
CA ARG A 150 -6.37 3.64 -10.30
C ARG A 150 -6.27 2.87 -8.97
N SER A 151 -5.13 2.97 -8.28
CA SER A 151 -5.06 2.65 -6.85
C SER A 151 -5.80 3.72 -6.04
N LEU A 152 -6.57 3.32 -5.04
CA LEU A 152 -7.22 4.20 -4.05
C LEU A 152 -6.26 4.63 -2.93
N GLN A 153 -5.12 3.96 -2.81
CA GLN A 153 -4.08 4.20 -1.78
C GLN A 153 -2.92 5.04 -2.35
N LYS A 154 -3.21 5.99 -3.23
CA LYS A 154 -2.18 6.83 -3.88
C LYS A 154 -1.65 7.90 -2.93
N GLU A 155 -0.34 7.97 -2.78
CA GLU A 155 0.34 8.89 -1.86
C GLU A 155 0.83 10.18 -2.54
N ARG A 156 -0.01 10.79 -3.39
CA ARG A 156 0.37 11.97 -4.19
C ARG A 156 0.92 13.12 -3.35
N TYR A 157 0.30 13.36 -2.19
CA TYR A 157 0.71 14.41 -1.26
C TYR A 157 2.14 14.24 -0.77
N LEU A 158 2.57 13.00 -0.52
CA LEU A 158 3.90 12.72 -0.02
C LEU A 158 4.94 12.85 -1.15
N ALA A 159 4.65 12.29 -2.31
CA ALA A 159 5.59 12.24 -3.44
C ALA A 159 5.92 13.62 -4.04
N HIS A 160 4.98 14.57 -4.05
CA HIS A 160 5.17 15.89 -4.69
C HIS A 160 5.35 17.04 -3.68
N SER A 161 5.50 16.74 -2.38
CA SER A 161 5.75 17.78 -1.38
C SER A 161 7.18 18.32 -1.47
N GLN A 162 7.30 19.63 -1.64
CA GLN A 162 8.55 20.40 -1.53
C GLN A 162 9.18 20.26 -0.15
N PHE A 163 8.37 20.24 0.92
CA PHE A 163 8.87 19.99 2.28
C PHE A 163 9.61 18.64 2.34
N ILE A 164 8.98 17.56 1.86
CA ILE A 164 9.61 16.23 1.84
C ILE A 164 10.85 16.22 0.95
N ALA A 165 10.81 16.86 -0.21
CA ALA A 165 11.96 16.96 -1.09
C ALA A 165 13.14 17.71 -0.44
N GLN A 166 12.88 18.75 0.36
CA GLN A 166 13.91 19.45 1.12
C GLN A 166 14.43 18.61 2.29
N LEU A 167 13.54 17.89 3.00
CA LEU A 167 13.91 17.01 4.09
C LEU A 167 14.78 15.84 3.59
N ALA A 168 14.46 15.26 2.44
CA ALA A 168 15.30 14.25 1.78
C ALA A 168 16.72 14.78 1.54
N LYS A 169 16.87 16.01 1.02
CA LYS A 169 18.19 16.65 0.86
C LYS A 169 18.94 16.84 2.17
N GLN A 170 18.24 17.26 3.24
CA GLN A 170 18.85 17.44 4.56
C GLN A 170 19.27 16.12 5.21
N CYS A 171 18.53 15.05 4.97
CA CYS A 171 18.85 13.69 5.41
C CYS A 171 19.85 12.98 4.50
N HIS A 172 20.31 13.61 3.42
CA HIS A 172 21.15 12.99 2.38
C HIS A 172 20.50 11.75 1.74
N CYS A 173 19.18 11.74 1.65
CA CYS A 173 18.35 10.73 1.01
C CYS A 173 18.03 11.13 -0.45
N ARG A 174 17.81 10.13 -1.32
CA ARG A 174 17.58 10.33 -2.75
C ARG A 174 16.21 10.95 -3.06
N ASP A 175 15.18 10.46 -2.39
CA ASP A 175 13.78 10.74 -2.68
C ASP A 175 12.92 10.54 -1.41
N HIS A 176 11.60 10.67 -1.56
CA HIS A 176 10.64 10.49 -0.48
C HIS A 176 10.60 9.07 0.11
N ASP A 177 11.01 8.04 -0.65
CA ASP A 177 11.04 6.65 -0.21
C ASP A 177 12.26 6.37 0.66
N ASP A 178 13.42 6.89 0.26
CA ASP A 178 14.69 6.78 0.98
C ASP A 178 14.61 7.47 2.35
N VAL A 179 14.06 8.68 2.39
CA VAL A 179 13.85 9.39 3.65
C VAL A 179 12.79 8.72 4.54
N TRP A 180 11.74 8.10 3.96
CA TRP A 180 10.77 7.33 4.73
C TRP A 180 11.40 6.09 5.36
N GLU A 181 12.18 5.33 4.58
CA GLU A 181 12.91 4.16 5.08
C GLU A 181 13.86 4.57 6.21
N HIS A 182 14.66 5.62 5.99
CA HIS A 182 15.62 6.15 6.95
C HIS A 182 14.97 6.55 8.29
N LEU A 183 13.85 7.29 8.24
CA LEU A 183 13.22 7.85 9.45
C LEU A 183 12.28 6.89 10.19
N PHE A 184 11.64 5.94 9.48
CA PHE A 184 10.55 5.14 10.03
C PHE A 184 10.81 3.64 9.93
N GLU A 185 11.04 3.10 8.72
CA GLU A 185 11.19 1.65 8.52
C GLU A 185 12.40 1.07 9.26
N LEU A 186 13.47 1.86 9.39
CA LEU A 186 14.72 1.43 9.99
C LEU A 186 14.82 1.66 11.51
N ARG A 187 13.72 2.02 12.18
CA ARG A 187 13.68 2.07 13.66
C ARG A 187 13.82 0.67 14.29
N SER A 188 14.31 0.58 15.52
CA SER A 188 14.37 -0.70 16.23
C SER A 188 12.97 -1.24 16.53
N ILE A 189 12.82 -2.55 16.75
CA ILE A 189 11.52 -3.15 17.09
C ILE A 189 10.88 -2.51 18.34
N GLU A 190 11.69 -2.04 19.30
CA GLU A 190 11.21 -1.34 20.49
C GLU A 190 10.64 0.04 20.12
N ALA A 191 11.34 0.77 19.25
CA ALA A 191 10.88 2.07 18.76
C ALA A 191 9.67 1.95 17.80
N LEU A 192 9.50 0.80 17.13
CA LEU A 192 8.29 0.48 16.39
C LEU A 192 7.12 0.07 17.30
N ALA A 193 7.41 -0.60 18.42
CA ALA A 193 6.42 -0.97 19.43
C ALA A 193 5.88 0.25 20.21
N ASP A 194 6.71 1.29 20.37
CA ASP A 194 6.30 2.62 20.87
C ASP A 194 5.49 3.37 19.81
N TRP A 195 4.27 2.85 19.58
CA TRP A 195 3.35 3.37 18.58
C TRP A 195 2.95 4.82 18.85
N GLN A 196 2.97 5.28 20.11
CA GLN A 196 2.65 6.67 20.46
C GLN A 196 3.66 7.62 19.82
N THR A 197 4.96 7.36 20.01
CA THR A 197 6.03 8.17 19.44
C THR A 197 6.05 8.03 17.92
N LEU A 198 5.97 6.81 17.39
CA LEU A 198 6.00 6.56 15.96
C LEU A 198 4.86 7.28 15.23
N PHE A 199 3.60 7.10 15.67
CA PHE A 199 2.46 7.71 15.00
C PHE A 199 2.40 9.22 15.17
N ASN A 200 2.92 9.78 16.27
CA ASN A 200 3.09 11.23 16.38
C ASN A 200 4.13 11.76 15.37
N ASP A 201 5.24 11.04 15.15
CA ASP A 201 6.24 11.44 14.15
C ASP A 201 5.70 11.33 12.72
N ILE A 202 4.98 10.25 12.40
CA ILE A 202 4.32 10.06 11.09
C ILE A 202 3.22 11.11 10.89
N PHE A 203 2.46 11.44 11.94
CA PHE A 203 1.49 12.52 11.89
C PHE A 203 2.14 13.85 11.51
N ILE A 204 3.25 14.22 12.15
CA ILE A 204 3.98 15.46 11.84
C ILE A 204 4.46 15.45 10.39
N TRP A 205 5.03 14.33 9.94
CA TRP A 205 5.47 14.13 8.56
C TRP A 205 4.34 14.38 7.55
N CYS A 206 3.21 13.70 7.71
CA CYS A 206 2.08 13.82 6.80
C CYS A 206 1.40 15.19 6.89
N ALA A 207 1.32 15.78 8.09
CA ALA A 207 0.73 17.10 8.28
C ALA A 207 1.58 18.19 7.62
N LEU A 208 2.92 18.15 7.75
CA LEU A 208 3.81 19.09 7.07
C LEU A 208 3.74 18.94 5.55
N ALA A 209 3.71 17.70 5.05
CA ALA A 209 3.53 17.44 3.62
C ALA A 209 2.18 17.99 3.11
N ARG A 210 1.10 17.85 3.88
CA ARG A 210 -0.22 18.38 3.54
C ARG A 210 -0.25 19.90 3.50
N LEU A 211 0.43 20.59 4.43
CA LEU A 211 0.44 22.05 4.49
C LEU A 211 1.17 22.72 3.32
N ASP A 212 1.89 21.94 2.52
CA ASP A 212 2.54 22.39 1.29
C ASP A 212 1.58 22.51 0.10
N TYR A 213 0.33 22.04 0.25
CA TYR A 213 -0.71 22.12 -0.77
C TYR A 213 -1.75 23.19 -0.43
N GLU A 214 -2.15 23.95 -1.44
CA GLU A 214 -3.23 24.91 -1.33
C GLU A 214 -4.59 24.21 -1.10
N PRO A 215 -5.51 24.79 -0.30
CA PRO A 215 -6.82 24.20 -0.03
C PRO A 215 -7.62 23.84 -1.29
N GLU A 216 -7.46 24.60 -2.38
CA GLU A 216 -8.12 24.37 -3.66
C GLU A 216 -7.65 23.08 -4.33
N VAL A 217 -6.38 22.71 -4.18
CA VAL A 217 -5.82 21.44 -4.69
C VAL A 217 -6.36 20.26 -3.90
N LEU A 218 -6.47 20.41 -2.57
CA LEU A 218 -7.07 19.39 -1.71
C LEU A 218 -8.57 19.20 -2.03
N ALA A 219 -9.26 20.29 -2.36
CA ALA A 219 -10.68 20.27 -2.74
C ALA A 219 -10.90 19.63 -4.11
N SER A 220 -10.03 19.89 -5.10
CA SER A 220 -10.14 19.29 -6.44
C SER A 220 -9.90 17.79 -6.43
N GLU A 221 -9.01 17.30 -5.56
CA GLU A 221 -8.76 15.87 -5.37
C GLU A 221 -9.81 15.15 -4.49
N GLY A 222 -10.79 15.87 -3.97
CA GLY A 222 -11.91 15.29 -3.21
C GLY A 222 -11.59 14.94 -1.75
N SER A 223 -10.43 15.36 -1.23
CA SER A 223 -9.97 15.02 0.12
C SER A 223 -10.92 15.55 1.22
N SER A 224 -11.45 16.77 1.05
CA SER A 224 -12.39 17.36 2.03
C SER A 224 -13.69 16.56 2.16
N GLN A 225 -14.22 16.05 1.05
CA GLN A 225 -15.46 15.25 1.02
C GLN A 225 -15.24 13.88 1.68
N ARG A 226 -14.11 13.24 1.40
CA ARG A 226 -13.66 12.00 2.04
C ARG A 226 -13.52 12.18 3.55
N GLU A 227 -12.84 13.24 3.99
CA GLU A 227 -12.64 13.58 5.40
C GLU A 227 -13.95 13.86 6.14
N ALA A 228 -14.88 14.61 5.54
CA ALA A 228 -16.20 14.85 6.12
C ALA A 228 -17.01 13.55 6.30
N HIS A 229 -16.91 12.63 5.33
CA HIS A 229 -17.55 11.33 5.40
C HIS A 229 -16.96 10.45 6.52
N MET A 230 -15.63 10.37 6.60
CA MET A 230 -14.91 9.68 7.67
C MET A 230 -15.28 10.24 9.06
N LEU A 231 -15.31 11.57 9.21
CA LEU A 231 -15.72 12.24 10.44
C LEU A 231 -17.14 11.86 10.86
N THR A 232 -18.06 11.71 9.91
CA THR A 232 -19.45 11.36 10.17
C THR A 232 -19.54 9.95 10.77
N HIS A 233 -18.82 8.97 10.23
CA HIS A 233 -18.75 7.62 10.80
C HIS A 233 -18.18 7.62 12.21
N ILE A 234 -17.06 8.30 12.45
CA ILE A 234 -16.42 8.38 13.77
C ILE A 234 -17.37 9.01 14.80
N LYS A 235 -17.97 10.16 14.45
CA LYS A 235 -18.92 10.87 15.34
C LYS A 235 -20.17 10.04 15.61
N THR A 236 -20.70 9.34 14.61
CA THR A 236 -21.87 8.49 14.78
C THR A 236 -21.60 7.38 15.79
N ILE A 237 -20.48 6.67 15.65
CA ILE A 237 -20.11 5.60 16.61
C ILE A 237 -19.92 6.21 18.01
N LYS A 238 -19.22 7.34 18.12
CA LYS A 238 -18.98 7.99 19.42
C LYS A 238 -20.25 8.52 20.09
N GLN A 239 -21.26 8.93 19.31
CA GLN A 239 -22.57 9.33 19.83
C GLN A 239 -23.37 8.15 20.38
N HIS A 240 -23.33 7.00 19.71
CA HIS A 240 -24.03 5.80 20.14
C HIS A 240 -23.31 5.10 21.30
N GLU A 241 -21.97 5.09 21.28
CA GLU A 241 -21.12 4.45 22.28
C GLU A 241 -20.04 5.42 22.79
N PRO A 242 -20.38 6.34 23.72
CA PRO A 242 -19.46 7.38 24.19
C PRO A 242 -18.18 6.87 24.84
N ASN A 243 -18.20 5.68 25.43
CA ASN A 243 -17.07 5.10 26.13
C ASN A 243 -16.25 4.12 25.26
N ALA A 244 -16.68 3.86 24.02
CA ALA A 244 -15.96 2.93 23.14
C ALA A 244 -14.55 3.47 22.82
N LYS A 245 -13.58 2.55 22.83
CA LYS A 245 -12.23 2.75 22.34
C LYS A 245 -12.22 2.56 20.84
N ILE A 246 -11.94 3.64 20.11
CA ILE A 246 -11.96 3.65 18.65
C ILE A 246 -10.54 3.87 18.16
N LEU A 247 -10.04 2.93 17.37
CA LEU A 247 -8.82 3.07 16.59
C LEU A 247 -9.17 3.54 15.17
N ILE A 248 -8.58 4.63 14.72
CA ILE A 248 -8.72 5.19 13.37
C ILE A 248 -7.41 4.96 12.61
N VAL A 249 -7.44 4.09 11.60
CA VAL A 249 -6.32 3.76 10.71
C VAL A 249 -6.54 4.42 9.36
N THR A 250 -5.77 5.46 9.07
CA THR A 250 -5.90 6.24 7.83
C THR A 250 -4.53 6.58 7.27
N GLY A 251 -4.40 6.66 5.95
CA GLY A 251 -3.34 7.37 5.27
C GLY A 251 -3.11 8.73 5.95
N GLY A 252 -1.87 8.97 6.39
CA GLY A 252 -1.60 10.04 7.35
C GLY A 252 -1.95 11.44 6.85
N ALA A 253 -2.14 11.63 5.52
CA ALA A 253 -2.59 12.88 4.93
C ALA A 253 -3.98 13.33 5.41
N HIS A 254 -4.87 12.40 5.78
CA HIS A 254 -6.23 12.73 6.25
C HIS A 254 -6.28 13.07 7.75
N THR A 255 -5.31 12.58 8.52
CA THR A 255 -5.35 12.59 9.99
C THR A 255 -5.42 14.00 10.58
N LEU A 256 -4.74 15.01 9.99
CA LEU A 256 -4.82 16.39 10.45
C LEU A 256 -6.25 16.94 10.41
N ALA A 257 -6.95 16.74 9.29
CA ALA A 257 -8.32 17.20 9.12
C ALA A 257 -9.29 16.46 10.05
N LEU A 258 -9.07 15.16 10.29
CA LEU A 258 -9.87 14.39 11.24
C LEU A 258 -9.73 14.91 12.67
N ILE A 259 -8.50 15.18 13.12
CA ILE A 259 -8.25 15.74 14.46
C ILE A 259 -8.91 17.11 14.61
N GLU A 260 -8.74 17.99 13.62
CA GLU A 260 -9.34 19.32 13.63
C GLU A 260 -10.88 19.26 13.64
N GLY A 261 -11.46 18.36 12.84
CA GLY A 261 -12.90 18.17 12.72
C GLY A 261 -13.56 17.49 13.93
N LEU A 262 -12.82 16.67 14.68
CA LEU A 262 -13.28 16.05 15.94
C LEU A 262 -13.13 16.98 17.15
N ALA A 263 -12.04 17.75 17.21
CA ALA A 263 -11.78 18.66 18.32
C ALA A 263 -12.55 19.98 18.27
N SER A 264 -13.20 20.29 17.14
CA SER A 264 -14.08 21.44 16.99
C SER A 264 -15.41 21.22 17.73
N SER A 265 -15.34 21.22 19.06
CA SER A 265 -16.46 21.16 20.00
C SER A 265 -17.12 22.54 20.13
N GLN A 266 -17.68 23.08 19.04
CA GLN A 266 -18.77 24.04 19.22
C GLN A 266 -20.04 23.22 19.54
N PRO A 267 -20.84 23.59 20.56
CA PRO A 267 -22.17 23.04 20.75
C PRO A 267 -23.13 23.61 19.70
N HIS A 268 -22.75 23.55 18.43
CA HIS A 268 -23.74 23.39 17.41
C HIS A 268 -24.15 21.92 17.51
N SER A 269 -25.41 21.68 17.86
CA SER A 269 -26.12 20.58 17.23
C SER A 269 -25.81 20.69 15.75
N PHE A 270 -24.81 19.93 15.28
CA PHE A 270 -24.50 19.80 13.87
C PHE A 270 -25.61 18.92 13.31
N ALA A 271 -26.83 19.46 13.33
CA ALA A 271 -27.83 19.12 12.37
C ALA A 271 -27.13 19.43 11.06
N ILE A 272 -26.68 18.36 10.40
CA ILE A 272 -26.21 18.39 9.03
C ILE A 272 -27.17 19.34 8.32
N SER A 273 -26.67 20.42 7.71
CA SER A 273 -27.56 21.34 7.01
C SER A 273 -28.40 20.52 6.04
N SER A 274 -29.67 20.87 5.83
CA SER A 274 -30.52 20.09 4.93
C SER A 274 -29.88 19.87 3.54
N SER A 275 -28.99 20.78 3.12
CA SER A 275 -28.09 20.65 1.96
C SER A 275 -27.03 19.56 2.11
N GLU A 276 -26.24 19.55 3.19
CA GLU A 276 -25.22 18.53 3.44
C GLU A 276 -25.84 17.14 3.65
N GLN A 277 -27.04 17.05 4.24
CA GLN A 277 -27.70 15.77 4.50
C GLN A 277 -28.27 15.19 3.20
N LYS A 278 -28.82 16.06 2.34
CA LYS A 278 -29.17 15.70 0.96
C LYS A 278 -27.93 15.29 0.16
N HIS A 279 -26.81 15.98 0.32
CA HIS A 279 -25.56 15.64 -0.36
C HIS A 279 -25.03 14.29 0.09
N PHE A 280 -24.96 14.04 1.41
CA PHE A 280 -24.57 12.77 2.00
C PHE A 280 -25.47 11.62 1.53
N THR A 281 -26.80 11.81 1.59
CA THR A 281 -27.77 10.82 1.09
C THR A 281 -27.59 10.56 -0.40
N LYS A 282 -27.26 11.59 -1.19
CA LYS A 282 -26.97 11.46 -2.62
C LYS A 282 -25.69 10.65 -2.85
N MET A 283 -24.63 10.89 -2.08
CA MET A 283 -23.38 10.14 -2.19
C MET A 283 -23.55 8.67 -1.78
N GLN A 284 -24.31 8.39 -0.72
CA GLN A 284 -24.68 7.01 -0.35
C GLN A 284 -25.47 6.30 -1.46
N LYS A 285 -26.44 6.99 -2.07
CA LYS A 285 -27.18 6.47 -3.23
C LYS A 285 -26.32 6.23 -4.46
N MET A 286 -25.19 6.93 -4.61
CA MET A 286 -24.22 6.65 -5.67
C MET A 286 -23.47 5.34 -5.39
N GLY A 287 -23.16 5.06 -4.12
CA GLY A 287 -22.59 3.77 -3.69
C GLY A 287 -23.49 2.57 -3.98
N GLU A 288 -24.81 2.72 -4.07
CA GLU A 288 -25.74 1.63 -4.47
C GLU A 288 -25.50 1.14 -5.91
N LYS A 289 -24.85 1.95 -6.75
CA LYS A 289 -24.48 1.58 -8.14
C LYS A 289 -23.04 1.07 -8.25
N GLU A 290 -22.33 1.01 -7.15
CA GLU A 290 -20.96 0.52 -7.08
C GLU A 290 -20.97 -1.00 -6.91
N GLN A 291 -20.10 -1.67 -7.65
CA GLN A 291 -19.84 -3.09 -7.48
C GLN A 291 -18.40 -3.26 -6.99
N ALA A 292 -18.21 -4.09 -5.97
CA ALA A 292 -16.90 -4.36 -5.41
C ALA A 292 -16.66 -5.87 -5.35
N TRP A 293 -15.45 -6.29 -5.74
CA TRP A 293 -15.05 -7.70 -5.69
C TRP A 293 -13.67 -7.84 -5.04
N LEU A 294 -13.50 -8.94 -4.31
CA LEU A 294 -12.19 -9.37 -3.86
C LEU A 294 -11.48 -10.12 -5.00
N ILE A 295 -10.30 -9.66 -5.37
CA ILE A 295 -9.50 -10.24 -6.46
C ILE A 295 -8.09 -10.60 -5.97
N ARG A 296 -7.49 -11.58 -6.64
CA ARG A 296 -6.05 -11.87 -6.49
C ARG A 296 -5.24 -10.67 -7.01
N TYR A 297 -4.17 -10.37 -6.31
CA TYR A 297 -3.21 -9.33 -6.68
C TYR A 297 -1.80 -9.88 -6.61
N SER A 298 -0.82 -9.11 -7.07
CA SER A 298 0.57 -9.56 -7.10
C SER A 298 1.55 -8.47 -6.71
N PHE A 299 2.75 -8.87 -6.28
CA PHE A 299 3.81 -7.93 -5.91
C PHE A 299 4.24 -7.03 -7.06
N ASP A 300 4.38 -7.55 -8.28
CA ASP A 300 4.73 -6.75 -9.46
C ASP A 300 3.69 -5.65 -9.74
N ARG A 301 2.42 -5.89 -9.42
CA ARG A 301 1.37 -4.88 -9.53
C ARG A 301 1.26 -3.97 -8.31
N LEU A 302 1.78 -4.38 -7.16
CA LEU A 302 1.80 -3.56 -5.95
C LEU A 302 2.96 -2.56 -5.99
N ASP A 303 4.04 -2.90 -6.70
CA ASP A 303 5.23 -2.06 -6.79
C ASP A 303 4.96 -0.71 -7.47
N ALA A 304 5.19 0.35 -6.71
CA ALA A 304 5.12 1.74 -7.18
C ALA A 304 5.99 2.00 -8.42
N LEU A 305 7.11 1.29 -8.56
CA LEU A 305 8.03 1.45 -9.69
C LEU A 305 7.46 0.95 -11.02
N ASN A 306 6.48 0.05 -11.00
CA ASN A 306 5.82 -0.47 -12.21
C ASN A 306 4.65 0.42 -12.67
N GLY A 307 4.57 1.66 -12.20
CA GLY A 307 3.54 2.64 -12.57
C GLY A 307 2.24 2.52 -11.78
N TYR A 308 2.16 1.55 -10.87
CA TYR A 308 1.04 1.39 -9.96
C TYR A 308 1.36 2.08 -8.63
N ALA A 309 1.08 3.40 -8.55
CA ALA A 309 1.48 4.28 -7.45
C ALA A 309 0.82 3.97 -6.07
N SER A 310 0.98 2.75 -5.54
CA SER A 310 0.45 2.31 -4.25
C SER A 310 1.56 2.28 -3.22
N GLY A 311 1.49 3.14 -2.21
CA GLY A 311 2.31 3.07 -0.99
C GLY A 311 3.82 3.02 -1.18
N MET A 312 4.38 1.80 -1.13
CA MET A 312 5.81 1.52 -0.99
C MET A 312 6.37 0.75 -2.20
N PRO A 313 7.59 1.07 -2.68
CA PRO A 313 8.24 0.31 -3.75
C PRO A 313 8.78 -1.04 -3.23
N SER A 314 9.26 -1.91 -4.13
CA SER A 314 10.01 -3.13 -3.75
C SER A 314 9.30 -4.08 -2.76
N PRO A 315 8.10 -4.56 -3.10
CA PRO A 315 7.29 -5.38 -2.20
C PRO A 315 7.97 -6.66 -1.68
N ALA A 316 8.74 -7.36 -2.51
CA ALA A 316 9.43 -8.58 -2.06
C ALA A 316 10.48 -8.31 -0.98
N PHE A 317 11.19 -7.18 -1.05
CA PHE A 317 12.12 -6.79 0.00
C PHE A 317 11.38 -6.50 1.32
N TYR A 318 10.31 -5.70 1.27
CA TYR A 318 9.55 -5.37 2.48
C TYR A 318 8.78 -6.56 3.06
N GLN A 319 8.42 -7.55 2.25
CA GLN A 319 7.90 -8.84 2.72
C GLN A 319 8.92 -9.56 3.60
N GLN A 320 10.20 -9.60 3.19
CA GLN A 320 11.28 -10.20 3.97
C GLN A 320 11.60 -9.38 5.23
N ALA A 321 11.55 -8.05 5.13
CA ALA A 321 11.70 -7.16 6.29
C ALA A 321 10.58 -7.40 7.32
N TRP A 322 9.33 -7.52 6.87
CA TRP A 322 8.18 -7.87 7.71
C TRP A 322 8.35 -9.23 8.39
N GLN A 323 8.72 -10.27 7.64
CA GLN A 323 8.95 -11.61 8.19
C GLN A 323 10.07 -11.60 9.22
N SER A 324 11.15 -10.85 8.97
CA SER A 324 12.24 -10.68 9.93
C SER A 324 11.79 -9.97 11.22
N LEU A 325 10.90 -8.97 11.12
CA LEU A 325 10.31 -8.29 12.28
C LEU A 325 9.40 -9.24 13.07
N MET A 326 8.55 -10.00 12.39
CA MET A 326 7.66 -11.00 13.01
C MET A 326 8.44 -12.12 13.69
N GLN A 327 9.54 -12.58 13.09
CA GLN A 327 10.45 -13.55 13.70
C GLN A 327 11.05 -12.99 14.99
N GLN A 328 11.57 -11.76 14.96
CA GLN A 328 12.13 -11.13 16.16
C GLN A 328 11.07 -10.94 17.26
N HIS A 329 9.83 -10.56 16.89
CA HIS A 329 8.72 -10.47 17.83
C HIS A 329 8.41 -11.83 18.48
N HIS A 330 8.36 -12.89 17.67
CA HIS A 330 8.15 -14.25 18.16
C HIS A 330 9.26 -14.71 19.10
N ASP A 331 10.54 -14.51 18.72
CA ASP A 331 11.69 -14.83 19.57
C ASP A 331 11.62 -14.13 20.93
N LYS A 332 11.17 -12.87 20.95
CA LYS A 332 10.93 -12.11 22.18
C LYS A 332 9.82 -12.69 23.06
N LEU A 333 8.72 -13.14 22.45
CA LEU A 333 7.62 -13.77 23.19
C LEU A 333 8.04 -15.11 23.79
N GLU A 334 8.87 -15.88 23.09
CA GLU A 334 9.40 -17.16 23.58
C GLU A 334 10.50 -17.00 24.64
N ASN A 335 11.05 -15.78 24.80
CA ASN A 335 12.16 -15.47 25.73
C ASN A 335 13.38 -16.39 25.51
N ASN A 336 13.66 -16.75 24.27
CA ASN A 336 14.79 -17.59 23.89
C ASN A 336 16.11 -16.78 23.87
N GLU A 337 17.28 -17.41 23.67
CA GLU A 337 18.54 -16.65 23.61
C GLU A 337 18.60 -15.64 22.45
N ALA A 338 17.86 -15.90 21.36
CA ALA A 338 17.75 -15.00 20.22
C ALA A 338 16.94 -13.72 20.56
N ALA A 339 16.06 -13.76 21.56
CA ALA A 339 15.30 -12.61 22.07
C ALA A 339 16.19 -11.44 22.52
N LYS A 340 17.42 -11.74 22.95
CA LYS A 340 18.40 -10.74 23.44
C LYS A 340 19.14 -10.03 22.30
N GLN A 341 19.03 -10.52 21.07
CA GLN A 341 19.73 -9.94 19.93
C GLN A 341 19.07 -8.61 19.50
N PRO A 342 19.85 -7.56 19.22
CA PRO A 342 19.29 -6.29 18.77
C PRO A 342 18.71 -6.41 17.37
N THR A 343 17.77 -5.52 17.03
CA THR A 343 17.11 -5.45 15.70
C THR A 343 18.11 -5.44 14.54
N GLN A 344 19.26 -4.78 14.74
CA GLN A 344 20.36 -4.75 13.77
C GLN A 344 20.83 -6.15 13.33
N VAL A 345 20.88 -7.12 14.24
CA VAL A 345 21.32 -8.50 13.91
C VAL A 345 20.32 -9.21 13.01
N TYR A 346 19.02 -9.03 13.27
CA TYR A 346 17.95 -9.60 12.44
C TYR A 346 17.99 -9.00 11.03
N ARG A 347 18.05 -7.67 10.92
CA ARG A 347 18.16 -6.99 9.61
C ARG A 347 19.41 -7.38 8.84
N ASN A 348 20.55 -7.48 9.52
CA ASN A 348 21.79 -7.87 8.85
C ASN A 348 21.74 -9.31 8.33
N LYS A 349 21.15 -10.25 9.10
CA LYS A 349 20.93 -11.63 8.64
C LYS A 349 19.98 -11.67 7.45
N MET A 350 18.85 -10.95 7.53
CA MET A 350 17.87 -10.84 6.45
C MET A 350 18.51 -10.27 5.18
N GLY A 351 19.26 -9.17 5.28
CA GLY A 351 19.90 -8.55 4.12
C GLY A 351 20.97 -9.44 3.47
N ILE A 352 21.77 -10.19 4.23
CA ILE A 352 22.73 -11.16 3.68
C ILE A 352 22.01 -12.29 2.94
N ALA A 353 20.91 -12.80 3.51
CA ALA A 353 20.08 -13.81 2.87
C ALA A 353 19.45 -13.26 1.58
N PHE A 354 18.97 -12.02 1.60
CA PHE A 354 18.38 -11.36 0.45
C PHE A 354 19.38 -11.19 -0.70
N LEU A 355 20.58 -10.67 -0.43
CA LEU A 355 21.68 -10.56 -1.41
C LEU A 355 22.06 -11.92 -2.01
N SER A 356 22.04 -12.96 -1.18
CA SER A 356 22.31 -14.33 -1.63
C SER A 356 21.22 -14.84 -2.58
N SER A 357 19.95 -14.51 -2.31
CA SER A 357 18.83 -14.87 -3.19
C SER A 357 18.90 -14.14 -4.54
N VAL A 358 19.23 -12.84 -4.53
CA VAL A 358 19.43 -12.05 -5.76
C VAL A 358 20.54 -12.67 -6.61
N ALA A 359 21.67 -13.02 -5.99
CA ALA A 359 22.77 -13.67 -6.68
C ALA A 359 22.40 -15.04 -7.25
N GLN A 360 21.53 -15.80 -6.57
CA GLN A 360 21.02 -17.07 -7.06
C GLN A 360 20.13 -16.87 -8.29
N THR A 361 19.18 -15.93 -8.25
CA THR A 361 18.31 -15.61 -9.40
C THR A 361 19.14 -15.24 -10.63
N ILE A 362 20.15 -14.38 -10.47
CA ILE A 362 21.02 -13.96 -11.58
C ILE A 362 21.81 -15.16 -12.16
N ARG A 363 22.30 -16.08 -11.31
CA ARG A 363 22.98 -17.31 -11.78
C ARG A 363 22.04 -18.21 -12.57
N GLU A 364 20.79 -18.35 -12.14
CA GLU A 364 19.79 -19.20 -12.79
C GLU A 364 19.37 -18.65 -14.16
N GLN A 365 19.35 -17.32 -14.31
CA GLN A 365 19.03 -16.65 -15.58
C GLN A 365 20.20 -16.57 -16.57
N GLN A 366 21.38 -17.08 -16.21
CA GLN A 366 22.56 -17.20 -17.09
C GLN A 366 23.04 -15.87 -17.69
N PHE A 367 23.00 -14.78 -16.93
CA PHE A 367 23.66 -13.53 -17.31
C PHE A 367 25.17 -13.73 -17.53
N ASP A 368 25.75 -12.91 -18.40
CA ASP A 368 27.19 -12.87 -18.59
C ASP A 368 27.90 -12.50 -17.28
N ASN A 369 28.92 -13.27 -16.90
CA ASN A 369 29.67 -13.13 -15.64
C ASN A 369 28.80 -13.18 -14.36
N PRO A 370 28.15 -14.32 -14.07
CA PRO A 370 27.29 -14.44 -12.91
C PRO A 370 28.05 -14.17 -11.60
N PRO A 371 27.38 -13.61 -10.57
CA PRO A 371 28.03 -13.15 -9.35
C PRO A 371 28.67 -14.32 -8.59
N SER A 372 29.98 -14.25 -8.37
CA SER A 372 30.73 -15.22 -7.56
C SER A 372 30.39 -15.10 -6.07
N TYR A 373 30.77 -16.10 -5.26
CA TYR A 373 30.68 -15.99 -3.79
C TYR A 373 31.40 -14.74 -3.25
N LEU A 374 32.58 -14.42 -3.79
CA LEU A 374 33.34 -13.23 -3.40
C LEU A 374 32.57 -11.94 -3.70
N THR A 375 31.88 -11.90 -4.83
CA THR A 375 31.04 -10.75 -5.22
C THR A 375 29.89 -10.54 -4.23
N VAL A 376 29.20 -11.61 -3.82
CA VAL A 376 28.13 -11.55 -2.81
C VAL A 376 28.67 -11.10 -1.46
N LYS A 377 29.82 -11.64 -1.04
CA LYS A 377 30.49 -11.23 0.20
C LYS A 377 30.83 -9.73 0.19
N LEU A 378 31.37 -9.22 -0.91
CA LEU A 378 31.70 -7.79 -1.06
C LEU A 378 30.44 -6.92 -1.01
N ALA A 379 29.36 -7.32 -1.68
CA ALA A 379 28.07 -6.62 -1.59
C ALA A 379 27.58 -6.54 -0.13
N ALA A 380 27.62 -7.66 0.60
CA ALA A 380 27.22 -7.69 2.00
C ALA A 380 28.12 -6.80 2.89
N GLU A 381 29.44 -6.87 2.74
CA GLU A 381 30.37 -6.01 3.48
C GLU A 381 30.14 -4.52 3.19
N GLN A 382 29.86 -4.16 1.94
CA GLN A 382 29.55 -2.79 1.55
C GLN A 382 28.21 -2.33 2.13
N SER A 383 27.14 -3.13 2.01
CA SER A 383 25.83 -2.80 2.56
C SER A 383 25.87 -2.63 4.08
N LEU A 384 26.61 -3.46 4.81
CA LEU A 384 26.81 -3.30 6.25
C LEU A 384 27.51 -1.98 6.60
N ARG A 385 28.55 -1.62 5.85
CA ARG A 385 29.29 -0.37 6.06
C ARG A 385 28.47 0.86 5.68
N LEU A 386 27.66 0.78 4.63
CA LEU A 386 26.74 1.83 4.22
C LEU A 386 25.65 2.05 5.26
N ALA A 387 25.05 0.97 5.77
CA ALA A 387 24.09 1.06 6.86
C ALA A 387 24.68 1.73 8.10
N LEU A 388 25.92 1.38 8.46
CA LEU A 388 26.63 2.04 9.57
C LEU A 388 26.92 3.52 9.29
N LEU A 389 27.39 3.84 8.07
CA LEU A 389 27.68 5.21 7.65
C LEU A 389 26.44 6.10 7.68
N ARG A 390 25.27 5.53 7.38
CA ARG A 390 23.97 6.20 7.39
C ARG A 390 23.25 6.15 8.75
N GLU A 391 23.91 5.61 9.77
CA GLU A 391 23.37 5.47 11.13
C GLU A 391 22.09 4.62 11.20
N HIS A 392 21.94 3.66 10.29
CA HIS A 392 20.80 2.76 10.25
C HIS A 392 20.90 1.65 11.30
N THR A 393 19.76 1.20 11.83
CA THR A 393 19.67 0.03 12.72
C THR A 393 19.73 -1.27 11.91
N GLY A 394 20.83 -1.48 11.19
CA GLY A 394 21.03 -2.59 10.24
C GLY A 394 20.69 -2.22 8.79
N MET A 395 20.94 -3.15 7.87
CA MET A 395 20.79 -2.91 6.43
C MET A 395 19.34 -2.64 6.02
N GLY A 396 19.12 -1.53 5.31
CA GLY A 396 17.89 -1.19 4.60
C GLY A 396 17.94 -1.50 3.10
N ARG A 397 16.85 -1.21 2.39
CA ARG A 397 16.70 -1.41 0.94
C ARG A 397 17.82 -0.71 0.17
N TYR A 398 18.04 0.57 0.46
CA TYR A 398 19.03 1.36 -0.28
C TYR A 398 20.47 0.94 0.03
N ASP A 399 20.74 0.41 1.24
CA ASP A 399 22.06 -0.16 1.56
C ASP A 399 22.35 -1.42 0.73
N LEU A 400 21.34 -2.26 0.52
CA LEU A 400 21.46 -3.44 -0.33
C LEU A 400 21.58 -3.09 -1.81
N LEU A 401 20.75 -2.16 -2.31
CA LEU A 401 20.82 -1.71 -3.70
C LEU A 401 22.19 -1.11 -4.03
N ASP A 402 22.74 -0.27 -3.16
CA ASP A 402 24.06 0.32 -3.38
C ASP A 402 25.20 -0.70 -3.29
N GLY A 403 25.10 -1.65 -2.35
CA GLY A 403 26.06 -2.75 -2.25
C GLY A 403 26.03 -3.66 -3.48
N LEU A 404 24.84 -3.97 -4.00
CA LEU A 404 24.68 -4.70 -5.26
C LEU A 404 25.23 -3.89 -6.43
N GLN A 405 24.88 -2.61 -6.55
CA GLN A 405 25.37 -1.76 -7.63
C GLN A 405 26.90 -1.70 -7.63
N SER A 406 27.52 -1.50 -6.46
CA SER A 406 28.98 -1.39 -6.36
C SER A 406 29.71 -2.72 -6.58
N ALA A 407 29.12 -3.84 -6.15
CA ALA A 407 29.78 -5.14 -6.25
C ALA A 407 29.48 -5.90 -7.54
N PHE A 408 28.25 -5.83 -8.07
CA PHE A 408 27.78 -6.66 -9.19
C PHE A 408 27.97 -5.98 -10.53
N ILE A 409 27.79 -4.67 -10.61
CA ILE A 409 27.93 -3.92 -11.86
C ILE A 409 29.44 -3.69 -12.13
N LYS A 410 29.90 -4.15 -13.31
CA LYS A 410 31.30 -4.06 -13.76
C LYS A 410 31.38 -3.17 -14.99
N GLY A 411 31.10 -1.87 -14.84
CA GLY A 411 31.04 -0.91 -15.95
C GLY A 411 30.10 0.25 -15.66
N SER A 412 29.67 0.99 -16.70
CA SER A 412 28.60 1.97 -16.58
C SER A 412 27.23 1.29 -16.62
N LEU A 413 26.24 1.87 -15.92
CA LEU A 413 24.84 1.43 -16.02
C LEU A 413 24.22 1.75 -17.38
N ASP A 414 24.81 2.68 -18.11
CA ASP A 414 24.32 3.19 -19.40
C ASP A 414 24.61 2.23 -20.58
N ASP A 415 25.40 1.18 -20.33
CA ASP A 415 25.78 0.14 -21.29
C ASP A 415 24.90 -1.13 -21.17
N SER A 416 25.33 -2.25 -21.75
CA SER A 416 24.73 -3.61 -21.68
C SER A 416 24.38 -4.16 -20.27
N GLN A 417 24.67 -3.44 -19.18
CA GLN A 417 24.36 -3.87 -17.80
C GLN A 417 23.04 -3.31 -17.26
N ASN A 418 22.29 -2.54 -18.05
CA ASN A 418 20.95 -2.10 -17.67
C ASN A 418 20.00 -3.30 -17.47
N GLU A 419 20.12 -4.36 -18.27
CA GLU A 419 19.31 -5.58 -18.11
C GLU A 419 19.57 -6.28 -16.77
N LEU A 420 20.84 -6.37 -16.35
CA LEU A 420 21.21 -6.93 -15.04
C LEU A 420 20.64 -6.08 -13.89
N TRP A 421 20.70 -4.75 -14.03
CA TRP A 421 20.17 -3.85 -13.00
C TRP A 421 18.65 -3.90 -12.91
N ASP A 422 17.95 -4.02 -14.04
CA ASP A 422 16.50 -4.20 -14.07
C ASP A 422 16.08 -5.57 -13.51
N GLU A 423 16.89 -6.62 -13.69
CA GLU A 423 16.66 -7.90 -13.02
C GLU A 423 16.89 -7.81 -11.50
N ILE A 424 17.90 -7.05 -11.06
CA ILE A 424 18.10 -6.76 -9.64
C ILE A 424 16.85 -6.05 -9.08
N LYS A 425 16.36 -4.98 -9.72
CA LYS A 425 15.13 -4.30 -9.28
C LYS A 425 13.92 -5.24 -9.27
N THR A 426 13.85 -6.14 -10.25
CA THR A 426 12.81 -7.17 -10.35
C THR A 426 12.85 -8.11 -9.15
N CYS A 427 14.02 -8.51 -8.65
CA CYS A 427 14.14 -9.28 -7.42
C CYS A 427 13.61 -8.53 -6.19
N PHE A 428 13.77 -7.21 -6.13
CA PHE A 428 13.20 -6.37 -5.07
C PHE A 428 11.68 -6.22 -5.20
N SER A 429 11.15 -6.23 -6.43
CA SER A 429 9.72 -6.21 -6.71
C SER A 429 9.06 -7.53 -6.35
N GLY A 430 9.53 -8.62 -6.97
CA GLY A 430 9.00 -9.97 -6.87
C GLY A 430 7.65 -10.18 -7.55
N TYR A 431 7.20 -11.44 -7.56
CA TYR A 431 6.04 -11.90 -8.33
C TYR A 431 5.05 -12.73 -7.49
N LEU A 432 5.09 -12.59 -6.17
CA LEU A 432 4.18 -13.34 -5.30
C LEU A 432 2.74 -12.98 -5.68
N LEU A 433 1.94 -14.01 -5.97
CA LEU A 433 0.54 -13.89 -6.33
C LEU A 433 -0.32 -14.40 -5.16
N GLY A 434 -1.21 -13.56 -4.63
CA GLY A 434 -2.02 -13.93 -3.48
C GLY A 434 -3.10 -14.96 -3.79
N GLN A 435 -3.89 -15.29 -2.78
CA GLN A 435 -4.92 -16.32 -2.81
C GLN A 435 -6.22 -15.76 -2.23
N ILE A 436 -7.34 -16.16 -2.84
CA ILE A 436 -8.69 -15.83 -2.38
C ILE A 436 -9.48 -17.14 -2.20
N PRO A 437 -10.46 -17.18 -1.29
CA PRO A 437 -11.24 -18.40 -1.03
C PRO A 437 -11.95 -18.93 -2.28
N LEU A 438 -12.16 -20.24 -2.32
CA LEU A 438 -12.93 -20.86 -3.39
C LEU A 438 -14.39 -20.38 -3.31
N GLY A 439 -14.96 -20.02 -4.47
CA GLY A 439 -16.33 -19.52 -4.54
C GLY A 439 -16.50 -18.04 -4.19
N THR A 440 -15.40 -17.30 -3.92
CA THR A 440 -15.46 -15.84 -3.86
C THR A 440 -16.02 -15.28 -5.16
N ALA A 441 -17.00 -14.39 -5.06
CA ALA A 441 -17.57 -13.72 -6.22
C ALA A 441 -16.49 -12.90 -6.93
N THR A 442 -16.26 -13.21 -8.20
CA THR A 442 -15.35 -12.47 -9.08
C THR A 442 -16.14 -11.76 -10.18
N PRO A 443 -15.60 -10.70 -10.79
CA PRO A 443 -16.23 -10.05 -11.93
C PRO A 443 -16.53 -11.08 -13.04
N PRO A 444 -17.74 -11.07 -13.66
CA PRO A 444 -18.15 -12.11 -14.61
C PRO A 444 -17.16 -12.34 -15.76
N PHE A 445 -16.65 -11.26 -16.35
CA PHE A 445 -15.67 -11.32 -17.43
C PHE A 445 -14.32 -11.93 -17.00
N VAL A 446 -13.88 -11.63 -15.78
CA VAL A 446 -12.66 -12.21 -15.20
C VAL A 446 -12.86 -13.71 -15.04
N ASN A 447 -13.99 -14.15 -14.45
CA ASN A 447 -14.28 -15.56 -14.27
C ASN A 447 -14.30 -16.33 -15.61
N GLU A 448 -15.00 -15.81 -16.62
CA GLU A 448 -15.07 -16.41 -17.95
C GLU A 448 -13.67 -16.52 -18.60
N THR A 449 -12.83 -15.49 -18.43
CA THR A 449 -11.46 -15.48 -18.94
C THR A 449 -10.60 -16.53 -18.23
N TYR A 450 -10.70 -16.66 -16.90
CA TYR A 450 -9.98 -17.67 -16.12
C TYR A 450 -10.41 -19.09 -16.50
N GLU A 451 -11.71 -19.35 -16.64
CA GLU A 451 -12.21 -20.67 -17.04
C GLU A 451 -11.77 -21.06 -18.46
N ARG A 452 -11.79 -20.11 -19.41
CA ARG A 452 -11.22 -20.33 -20.75
C ARG A 452 -9.72 -20.61 -20.69
N ALA A 453 -8.99 -19.87 -19.87
CA ALA A 453 -7.55 -20.07 -19.72
C ALA A 453 -7.22 -21.46 -19.12
N LYS A 454 -7.96 -21.90 -18.10
CA LYS A 454 -7.85 -23.25 -17.53
C LYS A 454 -8.17 -24.33 -18.55
N ALA A 455 -9.22 -24.15 -19.37
CA ALA A 455 -9.58 -25.09 -20.42
C ALA A 455 -8.45 -25.28 -21.45
N PHE A 456 -7.65 -24.23 -21.68
CA PHE A 456 -6.44 -24.28 -22.50
C PHE A 456 -5.17 -24.72 -21.75
N ARG A 457 -5.30 -25.16 -20.50
CA ARG A 457 -4.22 -25.63 -19.61
C ARG A 457 -3.13 -24.58 -19.40
N PHE A 458 -3.49 -23.30 -19.36
CA PHE A 458 -2.55 -22.28 -18.92
C PHE A 458 -2.30 -22.41 -17.42
N LYS A 459 -1.03 -22.19 -17.04
CA LYS A 459 -0.60 -22.06 -15.65
C LYS A 459 -0.98 -20.65 -15.17
N LEU A 460 -1.83 -20.56 -14.15
CA LEU A 460 -2.41 -19.31 -13.62
C LEU A 460 -2.04 -19.10 -12.14
N ASP A 461 -0.94 -19.74 -11.74
CA ASP A 461 -0.38 -19.81 -10.40
C ASP A 461 0.65 -18.71 -10.12
N ASP A 462 1.23 -18.11 -11.16
CA ASP A 462 2.18 -16.99 -11.06
C ASP A 462 1.90 -15.89 -12.09
N THR A 463 2.62 -14.77 -11.97
CA THR A 463 2.57 -13.63 -12.92
C THR A 463 3.74 -13.62 -13.91
N LEU A 464 4.56 -14.67 -13.93
CA LEU A 464 5.75 -14.72 -14.78
C LEU A 464 5.38 -14.87 -16.26
N ALA A 465 6.02 -14.05 -17.10
CA ALA A 465 5.88 -14.16 -18.54
C ALA A 465 6.41 -15.52 -19.03
N LYS A 466 5.57 -16.27 -19.75
CA LYS A 466 5.90 -17.60 -20.27
C LYS A 466 5.73 -17.65 -21.78
N THR A 467 6.81 -17.95 -22.50
CA THR A 467 6.75 -18.16 -23.95
C THR A 467 6.19 -19.55 -24.25
N THR A 468 5.14 -19.62 -25.05
CA THR A 468 4.57 -20.90 -25.53
C THR A 468 4.53 -20.93 -27.04
N LYS A 469 5.17 -21.94 -27.64
CA LYS A 469 5.10 -22.17 -29.08
C LYS A 469 3.76 -22.79 -29.48
N CYS A 470 3.02 -22.12 -30.36
CA CYS A 470 1.72 -22.57 -30.85
C CYS A 470 1.78 -22.96 -32.34
N ASP A 471 1.74 -24.26 -32.64
CA ASP A 471 1.58 -24.77 -34.02
C ASP A 471 0.13 -24.60 -34.53
N VAL A 472 -0.22 -23.37 -34.93
CA VAL A 472 -1.58 -22.95 -35.32
C VAL A 472 -2.10 -23.63 -36.60
N TYR A 473 -1.20 -24.10 -37.46
CA TYR A 473 -1.55 -24.73 -38.74
C TYR A 473 -1.87 -26.21 -38.57
N ARG A 474 -1.07 -26.95 -37.78
CA ARG A 474 -1.20 -28.41 -37.64
C ARG A 474 -2.06 -28.84 -36.45
N ASN A 475 -2.18 -28.01 -35.41
CA ASN A 475 -2.90 -28.37 -34.19
C ASN A 475 -4.14 -27.47 -33.96
N PRO A 476 -5.37 -28.00 -34.07
CA PRO A 476 -6.61 -27.26 -33.81
C PRO A 476 -6.69 -26.63 -32.41
N GLN A 477 -6.16 -27.29 -31.37
CA GLN A 477 -6.13 -26.73 -30.01
C GLN A 477 -5.18 -25.53 -29.93
N HIS A 478 -4.02 -25.57 -30.60
CA HIS A 478 -3.10 -24.44 -30.66
C HIS A 478 -3.71 -23.24 -31.40
N ARG A 479 -4.54 -23.49 -32.40
CA ARG A 479 -5.30 -22.43 -33.08
C ARG A 479 -6.30 -21.75 -32.15
N LEU A 480 -7.01 -22.51 -31.31
CA LEU A 480 -7.91 -21.93 -30.30
C LEU A 480 -7.15 -21.14 -29.23
N ARG A 481 -5.99 -21.64 -28.77
CA ARG A 481 -5.09 -20.92 -27.84
C ARG A 481 -4.61 -19.60 -28.42
N SER A 482 -4.18 -19.61 -29.69
CA SER A 482 -3.80 -18.41 -30.43
C SER A 482 -4.95 -17.39 -30.50
N ARG A 483 -6.17 -17.82 -30.85
CA ARG A 483 -7.34 -16.92 -30.89
C ARG A 483 -7.67 -16.32 -29.52
N PHE A 484 -7.50 -17.11 -28.45
CA PHE A 484 -7.69 -16.62 -27.08
C PHE A 484 -6.65 -15.55 -26.72
N PHE A 485 -5.37 -15.74 -27.07
CA PHE A 485 -4.35 -14.72 -26.89
C PHE A 485 -4.65 -13.45 -27.69
N THR A 486 -5.05 -13.58 -28.95
CA THR A 486 -5.47 -12.43 -29.76
C THR A 486 -6.66 -11.70 -29.15
N PHE A 487 -7.67 -12.45 -28.65
CA PHE A 487 -8.83 -11.89 -27.98
C PHE A 487 -8.42 -11.08 -26.73
N ILE A 488 -7.55 -11.62 -25.89
CA ILE A 488 -7.04 -10.90 -24.71
C ILE A 488 -6.23 -9.68 -25.13
N GLY A 489 -5.39 -9.78 -26.17
CA GLY A 489 -4.57 -8.68 -26.66
C GLY A 489 -5.34 -7.51 -27.28
N ILE A 490 -6.60 -7.72 -27.71
CA ILE A 490 -7.48 -6.64 -28.19
C ILE A 490 -7.89 -5.70 -27.06
N PHE A 491 -8.10 -6.24 -25.86
CA PHE A 491 -8.16 -5.41 -24.66
C PHE A 491 -6.74 -4.93 -24.44
N ARG A 492 -6.40 -3.70 -24.89
CA ARG A 492 -5.09 -3.09 -24.65
C ARG A 492 -4.78 -3.17 -23.16
N ASN A 493 -4.03 -4.19 -22.81
CA ASN A 493 -3.78 -4.56 -21.45
C ASN A 493 -2.29 -4.35 -21.24
N PRO A 494 -1.85 -3.48 -20.31
CA PRO A 494 -0.44 -3.44 -19.93
C PRO A 494 0.08 -4.82 -19.44
N PHE A 495 -0.80 -5.77 -19.14
CA PHE A 495 -0.47 -7.12 -18.68
C PHE A 495 -0.21 -8.17 -19.78
N CYS A 496 -0.24 -7.81 -21.07
CA CYS A 496 0.17 -8.71 -22.15
C CYS A 496 0.93 -7.91 -23.22
N PRO A 497 2.28 -7.96 -23.26
CA PRO A 497 3.01 -7.36 -24.38
C PRO A 497 2.53 -8.00 -25.69
N PRO A 498 2.56 -7.25 -26.82
CA PRO A 498 2.12 -7.78 -28.10
C PRO A 498 2.80 -9.12 -28.35
N CYS A 499 2.00 -10.17 -28.60
CA CYS A 499 2.51 -11.48 -28.97
C CYS A 499 3.46 -11.32 -30.16
N GLN A 500 4.77 -11.36 -29.90
CA GLN A 500 5.76 -11.45 -30.96
C GLN A 500 5.70 -12.88 -31.48
N TRP A 501 5.10 -13.04 -32.65
CA TRP A 501 5.12 -14.28 -33.41
C TRP A 501 6.55 -14.51 -33.90
N THR A 502 7.19 -15.57 -33.41
CA THR A 502 8.35 -16.18 -34.07
C THR A 502 8.01 -17.58 -34.54
#